data_AF-A0A2M9J1R8-F1
#
_entry.id   AF-A0A2M9J1R8-F1
#
_cell.length_a   1.000
_cell.length_b   1.000
_cell.length_c   1.000
_cell.angle_alpha   90.00
_cell.angle_beta   90.00
_cell.angle_gamma   90.00
#
_symmetry.space_group_name_H-M   'P 1'
#
loop_
_entity.id
_entity.type
_entity.pdbx_description
1 polymer ?
#
loop_
_entity_poly.entity_id
_entity_poly.type
_entity_poly.pdbx_seq_one_letter_code
_entity_poly.pdbx_strand_id
1 'polypeptide(L)' 'MLRVRDVATHFRVHPATVYRWIHQGFLPAYRNGQPYKPGDRAAGALRIPASVLNSTEPPTETEVA' A
#
# COMPACT_ATOMS: atom_id res chain seq x y z
N MET A 1 1.86 -1.41 -12.40
CA MET A 1 2.03 -1.86 -11.00
C MET A 1 3.23 -1.14 -10.40
N LEU A 2 3.04 -0.46 -9.28
CA LEU A 2 4.02 0.37 -8.58
C LEU A 2 4.73 -0.41 -7.48
N ARG A 3 5.95 -0.01 -7.13
CA ARG A 3 6.62 -0.49 -5.92
C ARG A 3 6.20 0.40 -4.74
N VAL A 4 6.40 -0.11 -3.53
CA VAL A 4 6.20 0.64 -2.27
C VAL A 4 6.94 1.98 -2.30
N ARG A 5 8.16 2.01 -2.85
CA ARG A 5 8.97 3.24 -2.96
C ARG A 5 8.33 4.30 -3.85
N ASP A 6 7.70 3.92 -4.95
CA ASP A 6 7.07 4.88 -5.87
C ASP A 6 5.86 5.55 -5.20
N VAL A 7 5.07 4.77 -4.47
CA VAL A 7 3.93 5.25 -3.69
C VAL A 7 4.38 6.15 -2.55
N ALA A 8 5.44 5.77 -1.84
CA ALA A 8 6.03 6.58 -0.77
C ALA A 8 6.48 7.96 -1.29
N THR A 9 7.13 8.00 -2.45
CA THR A 9 7.56 9.25 -3.09
C THR A 9 6.36 10.11 -3.50
N HIS A 10 5.31 9.51 -4.07
CA HIS A 10 4.12 10.24 -4.51
C HIS A 10 3.41 10.95 -3.34
N PHE A 11 3.16 10.22 -2.25
CA PHE A 11 2.51 10.77 -1.05
C PHE A 11 3.48 11.49 -0.11
N ARG A 12 4.78 11.56 -0.44
CA ARG A 12 5.85 12.15 0.38
C ARG A 12 5.90 11.57 1.81
N VAL A 13 5.68 10.27 1.94
CA VAL A 13 5.72 9.54 3.22
C VAL A 13 6.89 8.57 3.28
N HIS A 14 7.21 8.07 4.49
CA HIS A 14 8.20 7.01 4.64
C HIS A 14 7.65 5.68 4.07
N PRO A 15 8.46 4.81 3.43
CA PRO A 15 8.00 3.51 2.94
C PRO A 15 7.34 2.63 4.01
N ALA A 16 7.77 2.76 5.27
CA ALA A 16 7.15 2.07 6.41
C ALA A 16 5.66 2.44 6.59
N THR A 17 5.28 3.69 6.33
CA THR A 17 3.88 4.13 6.36
C THR A 17 3.06 3.42 5.29
N VAL A 18 3.62 3.26 4.09
CA VAL A 18 2.95 2.53 3.01
C VAL A 18 2.77 1.05 3.37
N TYR A 19 3.78 0.40 3.97
CA TYR A 19 3.63 -0.96 4.51
C TYR A 19 2.53 -1.04 5.58
N ARG A 20 2.44 -0.03 6.46
CA ARG A 20 1.40 0.04 7.48
C ARG A 20 0.00 0.10 6.85
N TRP A 21 -0.21 0.98 5.86
CA TRP A 21 -1.49 1.07 5.15
C TRP A 21 -1.88 -0.23 4.45
N ILE A 22 -0.91 -0.93 3.85
CA ILE A 22 -1.14 -2.24 3.23
C ILE A 22 -1.57 -3.26 4.30
N HIS A 23 -0.89 -3.30 5.45
CA HIS A 23 -1.21 -4.22 6.55
C HIS A 23 -2.56 -3.92 7.21
N GLN A 24 -2.94 -2.65 7.28
CA GLN A 24 -4.24 -2.19 7.79
C GLN A 24 -5.39 -2.36 6.78
N GLY A 25 -5.09 -2.70 5.51
CA GLY A 25 -6.09 -2.86 4.46
C GLY A 25 -6.54 -1.56 3.80
N PHE A 26 -5.94 -0.42 4.15
CA PHE A 26 -6.19 0.88 3.52
C PHE A 26 -5.64 0.97 2.10
N LEU A 27 -4.63 0.15 1.77
CA LEU A 27 -4.01 0.13 0.46
C LEU A 27 -4.10 -1.27 -0.16
N PRO A 28 -4.68 -1.41 -1.36
CA PRO A 28 -4.63 -2.68 -2.07
C PRO A 28 -3.18 -2.96 -2.50
N ALA A 29 -2.68 -4.13 -2.16
CA ALA A 29 -1.40 -4.62 -2.64
C ALA A 29 -1.55 -6.01 -3.23
N TYR A 30 -0.66 -6.35 -4.15
CA TYR A 30 -0.60 -7.64 -4.82
C TYR A 30 0.80 -8.21 -4.64
N ARG A 31 0.87 -9.51 -4.39
CA ARG A 31 2.09 -10.29 -4.31
C ARG A 31 2.02 -11.39 -5.34
N ASN A 32 2.97 -11.42 -6.26
CA ASN A 32 3.01 -12.40 -7.37
C ASN A 32 1.67 -12.47 -8.17
N GLY A 33 0.96 -11.34 -8.31
CA GLY A 33 -0.33 -11.26 -8.99
C GLY A 33 -1.56 -11.58 -8.12
N GLN A 34 -1.37 -12.09 -6.89
CA GLN A 34 -2.44 -12.37 -5.96
C GLN A 34 -2.65 -11.20 -4.98
N PRO A 35 -3.88 -10.89 -4.55
CA PRO A 35 -4.13 -9.86 -3.54
C PRO A 35 -3.43 -10.23 -2.23
N TYR A 36 -2.69 -9.27 -1.67
CA TYR A 36 -2.00 -9.41 -0.40
C TYR A 36 -3.00 -9.56 0.74
N LYS A 37 -2.75 -10.53 1.61
CA LYS A 37 -3.51 -10.74 2.84
C LYS A 37 -2.57 -10.58 4.05
N PRO A 38 -2.92 -9.76 5.05
CA PRO A 38 -2.16 -9.68 6.30
C PRO A 38 -2.04 -11.07 6.94
N GLY A 39 -0.83 -11.47 7.33
CA GLY A 39 -0.54 -12.81 7.87
C GLY A 39 -0.10 -13.84 6.83
N ASP A 40 -0.16 -13.52 5.54
CA ASP A 40 0.38 -14.38 4.49
C ASP A 40 1.92 -14.39 4.52
N ARG A 41 2.50 -15.59 4.74
CA ARG A 41 3.96 -15.81 4.75
C ARG A 41 4.55 -15.99 3.35
N ALA A 42 3.78 -15.78 2.28
CA ALA A 42 4.28 -15.88 0.91
C ALA A 42 5.56 -15.04 0.71
N ALA A 43 6.54 -15.56 0.00
CA ALA A 43 7.71 -14.79 -0.41
C ALA A 43 7.41 -14.00 -1.70
N GLY A 44 7.98 -12.80 -1.83
CA GLY A 44 7.89 -12.02 -3.08
C GLY A 44 7.77 -10.52 -2.87
N ALA A 45 7.94 -9.77 -3.95
CA ALA A 45 7.83 -8.31 -3.94
C ALA A 45 6.37 -7.87 -3.94
N LEU A 46 6.02 -6.93 -3.07
CA LEU A 46 4.71 -6.28 -3.07
C LEU A 46 4.61 -5.27 -4.22
N ARG A 47 3.46 -5.28 -4.88
CA ARG A 47 3.11 -4.41 -6.01
C ARG A 47 1.79 -3.73 -5.73
N ILE A 48 1.73 -2.43 -5.91
CA ILE A 48 0.54 -1.61 -5.65
C ILE A 48 -0.06 -1.22 -7.00
N PRO A 49 -1.38 -1.28 -7.21
CA PRO A 49 -1.98 -0.84 -8.46
C PRO A 49 -1.78 0.68 -8.66
N ALA A 50 -1.53 1.10 -9.90
CA ALA A 50 -1.26 2.50 -10.19
C ALA A 50 -2.47 3.41 -9.91
N SER A 51 -3.68 2.86 -9.96
CA SER A 51 -4.93 3.56 -9.66
C SER A 51 -4.96 4.20 -8.27
N VAL A 52 -4.14 3.72 -7.34
CA VAL A 52 -4.00 4.28 -5.99
C VAL A 52 -3.43 5.70 -6.00
N LEU A 53 -2.62 6.04 -7.01
CA LEU A 53 -2.06 7.39 -7.16
C LEU A 53 -3.06 8.39 -7.76
N ASN A 54 -4.25 7.94 -8.18
CA ASN A 54 -5.29 8.85 -8.66
C ASN A 54 -5.90 9.64 -7.49
N SER A 55 -5.78 9.12 -6.27
CA SER A 55 -6.16 9.83 -5.05
C SER A 55 -5.05 10.81 -4.68
N THR A 56 -5.39 12.10 -4.60
CA THR A 56 -4.44 13.16 -4.22
C THR A 56 -4.15 13.17 -2.71
N GLU A 57 -4.98 12.47 -1.94
CA GLU A 57 -4.89 12.39 -0.49
C GLU A 57 -4.38 11.00 -0.06
N PRO A 58 -3.47 10.92 0.94
CA PRO A 58 -3.11 9.64 1.53
C PRO A 58 -4.37 8.99 2.11
N PRO A 59 -4.49 7.65 2.08
CA PRO A 59 -5.60 7.00 2.76
C PRO A 59 -5.53 7.37 4.24
N THR A 60 -6.44 8.21 4.67
CA THR A 60 -6.45 8.81 6.00
C THR A 60 -6.82 7.75 7.03
N GLU A 61 -6.01 7.66 8.07
CA GLU A 61 -6.25 6.87 9.29
C GLU A 61 -7.24 7.61 10.24
N THR A 62 -8.17 8.41 9.69
CA THR A 62 -9.14 9.29 10.37
C THR A 62 -10.52 8.74 10.01
N GLU A 63 -11.46 8.35 10.87
CA GLU A 63 -11.89 8.86 12.18
C GLU A 63 -12.75 7.75 12.83
N VAL A 64 -12.41 7.28 14.03
CA VAL A 64 -13.42 6.78 14.97
C VAL A 64 -13.25 7.61 16.24
N ALA A 65 -14.04 8.69 16.29
CA ALA A 65 -14.32 9.44 17.50
C ALA A 65 -15.20 8.60 18.45
#